data_AF-A0A0A9BFX6-F1
#
_entry.id   AF-A0A0A9BFX6-F1
#
_cell.length_a   1.000
_cell.length_b   1.000
_cell.length_c   1.000
_cell.angle_alpha   90.00
_cell.angle_beta   90.00
_cell.angle_gamma   90.00
#
_symmetry.space_group_name_H-M   'P 1'
#
loop_
_entity.id
_entity.type
_entity.pdbx_description
1 polymer ?
#
loop_
_entity_poly.entity_id
_entity_poly.type
_entity_poly.pdbx_seq_one_letter_code
_entity_poly.pdbx_strand_id
1 'polypeptide(L)' 'MTLNDNTFIGLLYSCTHTGFVQDGRRYFHNMTQLYHIIPRIEHYGCMVDLLSRAGLLDEAHQLIEDMPM' A
#
# COMPACT_ATOMS: atom_id res chain seq x y z
N MET A 1 4.81 -9.14 18.60
CA MET A 1 4.27 -7.98 17.89
C MET A 1 3.34 -8.53 16.81
N THR A 2 2.05 -8.60 17.10
CA THR A 2 1.05 -9.07 16.13
C THR A 2 0.84 -7.94 15.13
N LEU A 3 1.17 -8.18 13.86
CA LEU A 3 0.89 -7.23 12.79
C LEU A 3 -0.63 -7.07 12.69
N ASN A 4 -1.09 -5.83 12.84
CA ASN A 4 -2.48 -5.45 12.67
C ASN A 4 -2.58 -4.41 11.55
N ASP A 5 -3.81 -4.11 11.15
CA ASP A 5 -4.15 -3.17 10.08
C ASP A 5 -3.36 -1.84 10.17
N ASN A 6 -3.37 -1.19 11.34
CA ASN A 6 -2.62 0.07 11.55
C ASN A 6 -1.09 -0.06 11.39
N THR A 7 -0.54 -1.24 11.64
CA THR A 7 0.90 -1.47 11.46
C THR A 7 1.28 -1.42 9.97
N PHE A 8 0.40 -1.90 9.09
CA PHE A 8 0.61 -1.83 7.63
C PHE A 8 0.52 -0.41 7.11
N ILE A 9 -0.39 0.41 7.64
CA ILE A 9 -0.42 1.85 7.33
C ILE A 9 0.93 2.49 7.65
N GLY A 10 1.49 2.23 8.84
CA GLY A 10 2.80 2.76 9.22
C GLY A 10 3.94 2.31 8.29
N LEU A 11 3.97 1.02 7.91
CA LEU A 11 4.94 0.48 6.97
C LEU A 11 4.82 1.14 5.58
N LEU A 12 3.61 1.23 5.04
CA LEU A 12 3.35 1.83 3.73
C LEU A 12 3.70 3.32 3.73
N TYR A 13 3.28 4.06 4.77
CA TYR A 13 3.60 5.47 4.94
C TYR A 13 5.11 5.71 4.99
N SER A 14 5.87 4.86 5.71
CA SER A 14 7.33 4.95 5.71
C SER A 14 7.93 4.75 4.32
N CYS A 15 7.40 3.79 3.54
CA CYS A 15 7.82 3.55 2.17
C CYS A 15 7.52 4.75 1.26
N THR A 16 6.36 5.39 1.44
CA THR A 16 5.98 6.61 0.72
C THR A 16 6.98 7.74 0.93
N HIS A 17 7.48 7.93 2.16
CA HIS A 17 8.45 8.98 2.45
C HIS A 17 9.87 8.67 1.96
N THR A 18 10.28 7.40 2.00
CA THR A 18 11.61 7.00 1.54
C THR A 18 11.68 6.71 0.04
N GLY A 19 10.53 6.60 -0.64
CA GLY A 19 10.43 6.23 -2.05
C GLY A 19 10.65 4.74 -2.31
N PHE A 20 10.50 3.87 -1.31
CA PHE A 20 10.76 2.43 -1.42
C PHE A 20 9.58 1.68 -2.05
N VAL A 21 9.39 1.88 -3.34
CA VAL A 21 8.26 1.34 -4.11
C VAL A 21 8.15 -0.19 -4.03
N GLN A 22 9.28 -0.90 -4.14
CA GLN A 22 9.27 -2.37 -4.13
C GLN A 22 8.88 -2.94 -2.77
N ASP A 23 9.35 -2.32 -1.69
CA ASP A 23 8.95 -2.70 -0.34
C ASP A 23 7.48 -2.39 -0.07
N GLY A 24 7.00 -1.23 -0.52
CA GLY A 24 5.58 -0.87 -0.43
C GLY A 24 4.68 -1.92 -1.07
N ARG A 25 4.97 -2.34 -2.31
CA ARG A 25 4.24 -3.43 -3.00
C ARG A 25 4.27 -4.73 -2.20
N ARG A 26 5.45 -5.12 -1.71
CA ARG A 26 5.61 -6.35 -0.94
C ARG A 26 4.77 -6.33 0.33
N TYR A 27 4.79 -5.22 1.09
CA TYR A 27 3.98 -5.09 2.29
C TYR A 27 2.49 -5.08 1.97
N PHE A 28 2.06 -4.34 0.96
CA PHE A 28 0.67 -4.28 0.52
C PHE A 28 0.15 -5.66 0.07
N HIS A 29 0.93 -6.41 -0.70
CA HIS A 29 0.56 -7.75 -1.11
C HIS A 29 0.50 -8.74 0.06
N ASN A 30 1.52 -8.70 0.93
CA ASN A 30 1.63 -9.63 2.04
C ASN A 30 0.54 -9.43 3.09
N MET A 31 0.00 -8.22 3.26
CA MET A 31 -1.05 -7.96 4.25
C MET A 31 -2.25 -8.91 4.04
N THR A 32 -2.65 -9.14 2.79
CA THR A 32 -3.75 -10.06 2.46
C THR A 32 -3.29 -11.51 2.42
N GLN A 33 -2.17 -11.79 1.74
CA GLN A 33 -1.76 -13.17 1.48
C GLN A 33 -1.22 -13.89 2.73
N LEU A 34 -0.46 -13.20 3.57
CA LEU A 34 0.23 -13.79 4.72
C LEU A 34 -0.42 -13.46 6.05
N TYR A 35 -1.00 -12.26 6.17
CA TYR A 35 -1.59 -11.79 7.43
C TYR A 35 -3.12 -11.79 7.41
N HIS A 36 -3.75 -12.14 6.29
CA HIS A 36 -5.21 -12.19 6.11
C HIS A 36 -5.92 -10.88 6.49
N ILE A 37 -5.23 -9.75 6.30
CA ILE A 37 -5.77 -8.41 6.49
C ILE A 37 -6.29 -7.91 5.15
N ILE A 38 -7.57 -7.55 5.13
CA ILE A 38 -8.21 -6.97 3.95
C ILE A 38 -7.79 -5.51 3.85
N PRO A 39 -7.22 -5.05 2.71
CA PRO A 39 -6.84 -3.66 2.55
C PRO A 39 -8.07 -2.75 2.64
N ARG A 40 -7.92 -1.67 3.39
CA ARG A 40 -8.93 -0.60 3.52
C ARG A 40 -8.48 0.65 2.77
N ILE A 41 -9.39 1.63 2.62
CA ILE A 41 -9.14 2.85 1.84
C ILE A 41 -7.86 3.60 2.27
N GLU A 42 -7.50 3.54 3.56
CA GLU A 42 -6.28 4.14 4.09
C GLU A 42 -5.00 3.48 3.52
N HIS A 43 -5.01 2.16 3.31
CA HIS A 43 -3.87 1.42 2.73
C HIS A 43 -3.71 1.71 1.24
N TYR A 44 -4.83 1.72 0.51
CA TYR A 44 -4.85 2.12 -0.89
C TYR A 44 -4.35 3.55 -1.06
N GLY A 45 -4.78 4.47 -0.20
CA GLY A 45 -4.30 5.85 -0.18
C GLY A 45 -2.77 5.93 -0.04
N CYS A 46 -2.17 5.17 0.88
CA CYS A 46 -0.71 5.12 1.01
C CYS A 46 0.00 4.59 -0.24
N MET A 47 -0.54 3.54 -0.88
CA MET A 47 0.02 2.98 -2.11
C MET A 47 -0.11 3.93 -3.30
N VAL A 48 -1.27 4.58 -3.47
CA VAL A 48 -1.51 5.57 -4.52
C VAL A 48 -0.55 6.75 -4.35
N ASP A 49 -0.36 7.27 -3.12
CA ASP A 49 0.60 8.35 -2.85
C ASP A 49 2.05 7.92 -3.18
N LEU A 50 2.46 6.73 -2.71
CA LEU A 50 3.78 6.17 -3.02
C LEU A 50 4.03 6.07 -4.53
N LEU A 51 3.10 5.48 -5.28
CA LEU A 51 3.22 5.30 -6.72
C LEU A 51 3.22 6.65 -7.46
N SER A 52 2.35 7.57 -7.04
CA SER A 52 2.25 8.91 -7.63
C SER A 52 3.54 9.70 -7.48
N ARG A 53 4.13 9.71 -6.27
CA ARG A 53 5.40 10.39 -5.99
C ARG A 53 6.60 9.76 -6.70
N ALA A 54 6.52 8.46 -7.02
CA ALA A 54 7.51 7.76 -7.83
C ALA A 54 7.34 7.97 -9.34
N GLY A 55 6.30 8.68 -9.79
CA GLY A 55 6.00 8.91 -11.21
C GLY A 55 5.30 7.72 -11.90
N LEU A 56 4.81 6.74 -11.15
CA LEU A 56 4.14 5.53 -11.64
C LEU A 56 2.63 5.75 -11.75
N LEU A 57 2.24 6.77 -12.52
CA LEU A 57 0.86 7.27 -12.54
C LEU A 57 -0.16 6.26 -13.10
N ASP A 58 0.20 5.51 -14.14
CA ASP A 58 -0.69 4.50 -14.72
C ASP A 58 -1.01 3.39 -13.71
N GLU A 59 -0.01 2.99 -12.91
CA GLU A 59 -0.20 2.00 -11.87
C GLU A 59 -1.00 2.55 -10.70
N ALA A 60 -0.75 3.80 -10.30
CA ALA A 60 -1.54 4.47 -9.27
C ALA A 60 -3.02 4.55 -9.68
N HIS A 61 -3.30 4.86 -10.94
CA HIS A 61 -4.66 4.92 -11.48
C HIS A 61 -5.30 3.53 -11.55
N GLN A 62 -4.59 2.52 -12.05
CA GLN A 62 -5.10 1.14 -12.08
C GLN A 62 -5.45 0.65 -10.67
N LEU A 63 -4.62 0.95 -9.68
CA LEU A 63 -4.88 0.58 -8.30
C LEU A 63 -6.18 1.21 -7.76
N ILE A 64 -6.53 2.43 -8.21
CA ILE A 64 -7.79 3.09 -7.85
C ILE A 64 -8.98 2.37 -8.48
N GLU A 65 -8.89 2.01 -9.76
CA GLU A 65 -9.94 1.27 -10.48
C GLU A 65 -10.16 -0.13 -9.90
N ASP A 66 -9.11 -0.76 -9.40
CA ASP A 66 -9.15 -2.10 -8.79
C ASP A 66 -9.62 -2.09 -7.32
N MET A 67 -9.87 -0.93 -6.72
CA MET A 67 -10.36 -0.86 -5.35
C MET A 67 -11.75 -1.49 -5.22
N PRO A 68 -11.96 -2.41 -4.27
CA PRO A 68 -13.29 -2.96 -4.02
C PRO A 68 -14.23 -1.87 -3.47
N MET A 69 -15.44 -1.79 -4.04
CA MET A 69 -16.55 -0.94 -3.57
C MET A 69 -17.25 -1.55 -2.35
#